data_AF-A0A6I2KYP2-F1
#
_entry.id   AF-A0A6I2KYP2-F1
#
_cell.length_a   1.000
_cell.length_b   1.000
_cell.length_c   1.000
_cell.angle_alpha   90.00
_cell.angle_beta   90.00
_cell.angle_gamma   90.00
#
_symmetry.space_group_name_H-M   'P 1'
#
loop_
_entity.id
_entity.type
_entity.pdbx_description
1 polymer ?
#
loop_
_entity_poly.entity_id
_entity_poly.type
_entity_poly.pdbx_seq_one_letter_code
_entity_poly.pdbx_strand_id
1 'polypeptide(L)'
;MKLNILQQMRDAAQHFLNKNVPKPVMRDINPPPANVAPPTPAPTPAPSLSPSHNPATHPTEFAQDILNRMGINVDLQANLERAIDIGSVLHPAPAHPLPDGAQFLSGSYTNQAGARNYKLYIPASYHGQAMPLLVMLHGCTQNPDDFAAGTQMNLLAEEMACFVVYPEQNMQANHSKCWNWFNAIDQQRGQGEPSIIAGIARQVIDEYPVNERQVYVAGLSAGGAMAVIVGTLYPELFAAVGVHSGLPFASAQDLPSALTAMKRGVHQPRKAGDGSQPIIVFHGDSDTTVNPLNGEQVIAQRLHHHRAARPQVQSGAVPNGYRYTQTTHTKADGSPLGEHWVVHGAGHAWSGGSALGTYTDAKGPDASREMLRFFRTVS
;
A
#
# COMPACT_ATOMS: atom_id res chain seq x y z
N MET A 1 -27.70 -49.97 51.18
CA MET A 1 -26.81 -49.32 52.18
C MET A 1 -25.74 -48.46 51.50
N LYS A 2 -26.15 -47.42 50.76
CA LYS A 2 -25.25 -46.46 50.08
C LYS A 2 -25.51 -45.03 50.62
N LEU A 3 -25.48 -44.87 51.94
CA LEU A 3 -25.70 -43.56 52.58
C LEU A 3 -24.82 -43.32 53.82
N ASN A 4 -23.63 -43.94 53.90
CA ASN A 4 -22.75 -43.78 55.08
C ASN A 4 -21.28 -43.45 54.77
N ILE A 5 -20.92 -43.26 53.50
CA ILE A 5 -19.53 -42.92 53.10
C ILE A 5 -19.37 -41.41 52.85
N LEU A 6 -20.42 -40.70 52.39
CA LEU A 6 -20.34 -39.25 52.17
C LEU A 6 -20.38 -38.41 53.45
N GLN A 7 -20.87 -38.96 54.57
CA GLN A 7 -20.88 -38.25 55.86
C GLN A 7 -19.51 -38.33 56.54
N GLN A 8 -18.84 -39.49 56.51
CA GLN A 8 -17.50 -39.67 57.08
C GLN A 8 -16.41 -38.87 56.36
N MET A 9 -16.55 -38.61 55.04
CA MET A 9 -15.58 -37.78 54.32
C MET A 9 -15.79 -36.26 54.53
N ARG A 10 -17.00 -35.84 54.95
CA ARG A 10 -17.29 -34.42 55.20
C ARG A 10 -16.80 -33.99 56.60
N ASP A 11 -16.91 -34.88 57.58
CA ASP A 11 -16.47 -34.62 58.96
C ASP A 11 -14.92 -34.67 59.10
N ALA A 12 -14.23 -35.44 58.24
CA ALA A 12 -12.77 -35.43 58.18
C ALA A 12 -12.19 -34.15 57.52
N ALA A 13 -12.93 -33.52 56.60
CA ALA A 13 -12.48 -32.32 55.91
C ALA A 13 -12.64 -31.04 56.75
N GLN A 14 -13.63 -30.98 57.65
CA GLN A 14 -13.82 -29.82 58.55
C GLN A 14 -12.85 -29.79 59.74
N HIS A 15 -12.21 -30.91 60.09
CA HIS A 15 -11.20 -30.94 61.16
C HIS A 15 -9.81 -30.45 60.72
N PHE A 16 -9.56 -30.35 59.40
CA PHE A 16 -8.32 -29.82 58.84
C PHE A 16 -8.33 -28.30 58.56
N LEU A 17 -9.50 -27.65 58.58
CA LEU A 17 -9.64 -26.23 58.25
C LEU A 17 -9.59 -25.27 59.46
N ASN A 18 -9.46 -25.76 60.70
CA ASN A 18 -9.55 -24.93 61.91
C ASN A 18 -8.36 -25.01 62.88
N LYS A 19 -7.15 -25.35 62.40
CA LYS A 19 -5.92 -25.27 63.22
C LYS A 19 -5.07 -24.06 62.84
N ASN A 20 -5.18 -23.01 63.65
CA ASN A 20 -4.23 -21.90 63.72
C ASN A 20 -2.84 -22.42 64.11
N VAL A 21 -1.88 -22.33 63.19
CA VAL A 21 -0.47 -22.62 63.45
C VAL A 21 0.34 -21.31 63.27
N PRO A 22 1.14 -20.91 64.28
CA PRO A 22 1.90 -19.65 64.26
C PRO A 22 3.09 -19.71 63.28
N LYS A 23 3.35 -18.58 62.60
CA LYS A 23 4.42 -18.42 61.60
C LYS A 23 5.82 -18.41 62.25
N PRO A 24 6.81 -19.15 61.74
CA PRO A 24 8.20 -19.05 62.20
C PRO A 24 8.89 -17.78 61.67
N VAL A 25 9.70 -17.17 62.52
CA VAL A 25 10.59 -16.04 62.23
C VAL A 25 11.79 -16.54 61.41
N MET A 26 11.95 -16.07 60.18
CA MET A 26 13.14 -16.33 59.36
C MET A 26 14.28 -15.38 59.76
N ARG A 27 15.47 -15.95 60.01
CA ARG A 27 16.74 -15.22 60.05
C ARG A 27 17.19 -14.91 58.63
N ASP A 28 17.63 -13.67 58.47
CA ASP A 28 18.19 -13.06 57.27
C ASP A 28 19.59 -13.62 56.95
N ILE A 29 19.85 -14.00 55.69
CA ILE A 29 21.13 -14.56 55.23
C ILE A 29 21.64 -13.88 53.95
N ASN A 30 21.20 -12.66 53.61
CA ASN A 30 21.78 -11.94 52.46
C ASN A 30 22.00 -10.44 52.78
N PRO A 31 23.26 -9.98 52.93
CA PRO A 31 23.55 -8.57 53.12
C PRO A 31 23.34 -7.77 51.81
N PRO A 32 23.03 -6.45 51.90
CA PRO A 32 22.65 -5.64 50.76
C PRO A 32 23.86 -5.22 49.90
N PRO A 33 23.71 -5.07 48.56
CA PRO A 33 24.69 -4.36 47.76
C PRO A 33 24.62 -2.85 48.02
N ALA A 34 25.79 -2.21 48.06
CA ALA A 34 25.95 -0.78 48.24
C ALA A 34 25.49 0.04 47.02
N ASN A 35 24.97 1.24 47.29
CA ASN A 35 24.70 2.37 46.37
C ASN A 35 23.67 2.15 45.25
N VAL A 36 22.43 2.59 45.52
CA VAL A 36 21.37 2.78 44.52
C VAL A 36 21.42 4.23 44.01
N ALA A 37 21.64 4.38 42.70
CA ALA A 37 21.50 5.64 41.96
C ALA A 37 20.04 6.14 41.98
N PRO A 38 19.77 7.46 41.86
CA PRO A 38 18.42 7.99 41.96
C PRO A 38 17.48 7.44 40.88
N PRO A 39 16.16 7.40 41.13
CA PRO A 39 15.19 6.78 40.23
C PRO A 39 15.13 7.53 38.89
N THR A 40 15.21 6.77 37.80
CA THR A 40 14.87 7.22 36.45
C THR A 40 13.43 7.76 36.42
N PRO A 41 13.17 8.92 35.79
CA PRO A 41 11.81 9.43 35.64
C PRO A 41 10.98 8.47 34.76
N ALA A 42 9.68 8.41 35.04
CA ALA A 42 8.70 7.61 34.29
C ALA A 42 8.82 7.85 32.78
N PRO A 43 8.53 6.83 31.93
CA PRO A 43 8.55 7.01 30.49
C PRO A 43 7.60 8.13 30.09
N THR A 44 8.14 9.10 29.39
CA THR A 44 7.42 10.23 28.78
C THR A 44 6.31 9.66 27.88
N PRO A 45 5.08 10.23 27.87
CA PRO A 45 4.07 9.82 26.90
C PRO A 45 4.65 9.99 25.49
N ALA A 46 4.35 9.02 24.62
CA ALA A 46 4.79 9.05 23.22
C ALA A 46 4.47 10.43 22.59
N PRO A 47 5.39 11.00 21.78
CA PRO A 47 5.16 12.29 21.16
C PRO A 47 3.89 12.23 20.31
N SER A 48 3.02 13.22 20.51
CA SER A 48 1.82 13.46 19.71
C SER A 48 2.19 13.51 18.22
N LEU A 49 1.54 12.67 17.42
CA LEU A 49 1.72 12.58 15.97
C LEU A 49 1.50 13.95 15.32
N SER A 50 2.54 14.46 14.67
CA SER A 50 2.54 15.67 13.87
C SER A 50 1.56 15.55 12.68
N PRO A 51 0.98 16.66 12.20
CA PRO A 51 0.10 16.63 11.02
C PRO A 51 0.87 16.08 9.80
N SER A 52 0.21 15.27 8.98
CA SER A 52 0.76 14.78 7.71
C SER A 52 0.95 15.97 6.76
N HIS A 53 2.21 16.30 6.46
CA HIS A 53 2.54 17.38 5.54
C HIS A 53 2.36 16.90 4.09
N ASN A 54 1.62 17.65 3.29
CA ASN A 54 1.41 17.34 1.88
C ASN A 54 2.75 17.52 1.10
N PRO A 55 3.22 16.50 0.35
CA PRO A 55 4.46 16.59 -0.42
C PRO A 55 4.47 17.70 -1.48
N ALA A 56 3.31 18.15 -1.95
CA ALA A 56 3.20 19.25 -2.91
C ALA A 56 3.55 20.63 -2.32
N THR A 57 3.57 20.77 -0.99
CA THR A 57 3.87 22.04 -0.31
C THR A 57 5.07 21.96 0.65
N HIS A 58 5.47 20.76 1.07
CA HIS A 58 6.54 20.54 2.07
C HIS A 58 7.42 19.30 1.77
N PRO A 59 8.20 19.30 0.67
CA PRO A 59 8.88 18.10 0.15
C PRO A 59 10.01 17.57 1.05
N THR A 60 10.74 18.43 1.76
CA THR A 60 11.88 18.04 2.62
C THR A 60 11.42 17.38 3.93
N GLU A 61 10.43 17.97 4.59
CA GLU A 61 9.83 17.46 5.84
C GLU A 61 9.13 16.12 5.59
N PHE A 62 8.51 15.99 4.43
CA PHE A 62 7.90 14.76 3.94
C PHE A 62 8.91 13.64 3.65
N ALA A 63 10.00 13.93 2.93
CA ALA A 63 11.05 12.94 2.66
C ALA A 63 11.71 12.46 3.95
N GLN A 64 11.91 13.35 4.92
CA GLN A 64 12.43 13.02 6.24
C GLN A 64 11.44 12.17 7.05
N ASP A 65 10.13 12.46 7.03
CA ASP A 65 9.11 11.67 7.71
C ASP A 65 9.04 10.23 7.15
N ILE A 66 9.09 10.08 5.82
CA ILE A 66 9.13 8.78 5.16
C ILE A 66 10.40 8.00 5.52
N LEU A 67 11.59 8.63 5.49
CA LEU A 67 12.84 7.96 5.85
C LEU A 67 12.87 7.54 7.33
N ASN A 68 12.44 8.43 8.23
CA ASN A 68 12.35 8.15 9.66
C ASN A 68 11.39 6.98 9.94
N ARG A 69 10.25 6.93 9.24
CA ARG A 69 9.24 5.87 9.41
C ARG A 69 9.55 4.57 8.66
N MET A 70 10.48 4.59 7.70
CA MET A 70 11.06 3.38 7.10
C MET A 70 12.27 2.83 7.90
N GLY A 71 12.56 3.39 9.09
CA GLY A 71 13.64 2.93 9.96
C GLY A 71 15.02 3.44 9.57
N ILE A 72 15.10 4.56 8.85
CA ILE A 72 16.35 5.14 8.32
C ILE A 72 16.57 6.50 8.99
N ASN A 73 17.41 6.53 10.03
CA ASN A 73 17.89 7.78 10.62
C ASN A 73 19.02 8.35 9.75
N VAL A 74 18.70 9.31 8.90
CA VAL A 74 19.69 10.20 8.27
C VAL A 74 19.25 11.62 8.56
N ASP A 75 20.07 12.35 9.31
CA ASP A 75 19.79 13.72 9.73
C ASP A 75 20.15 14.69 8.60
N LEU A 76 19.13 15.28 7.97
CA LEU A 76 19.24 16.20 6.83
C LEU A 76 18.56 17.53 7.17
N GLN A 77 18.88 18.15 8.32
CA GLN A 77 18.99 19.62 8.47
C GLN A 77 19.26 20.02 9.93
N ALA A 78 20.40 20.68 10.15
CA ALA A 78 20.68 21.41 11.37
C ALA A 78 20.17 22.87 11.27
N ASN A 79 19.39 23.27 12.28
CA ASN A 79 18.99 24.64 12.69
C ASN A 79 17.92 25.37 11.85
N LEU A 80 16.73 25.63 12.40
CA LEU A 80 16.43 26.79 13.26
C LEU A 80 15.03 26.72 13.91
N GLU A 81 14.88 27.41 15.05
CA GLU A 81 13.76 27.39 16.00
C GLU A 81 12.52 28.27 15.65
N ARG A 82 11.35 27.77 16.12
CA ARG A 82 10.17 28.45 16.74
C ARG A 82 9.28 29.43 15.96
N ALA A 83 7.98 29.09 15.87
CA ALA A 83 6.85 29.75 16.55
C ALA A 83 5.53 28.94 16.30
N ILE A 84 4.97 28.26 17.31
CA ILE A 84 3.75 28.59 18.11
C ILE A 84 2.40 28.52 17.33
N ASP A 85 1.64 27.46 17.70
CA ASP A 85 0.21 27.41 18.07
C ASP A 85 -0.90 26.82 17.18
N ILE A 86 -1.80 26.20 17.94
CA ILE A 86 -3.22 25.83 17.78
C ILE A 86 -3.55 24.53 17.04
N GLY A 87 -4.10 23.62 17.85
CA GLY A 87 -4.45 22.26 17.47
C GLY A 87 -5.51 22.13 16.39
N SER A 88 -5.44 20.97 15.75
CA SER A 88 -6.53 20.34 15.02
C SER A 88 -6.32 18.85 15.15
N VAL A 89 -7.21 18.21 15.89
CA VAL A 89 -7.41 16.77 15.93
C VAL A 89 -7.79 16.34 14.51
N LEU A 90 -6.96 15.54 13.84
CA LEU A 90 -7.32 14.99 12.53
C LEU A 90 -8.50 14.02 12.71
N HIS A 91 -9.69 14.50 12.35
CA HIS A 91 -10.81 13.64 12.01
C HIS A 91 -10.48 12.89 10.71
N PRO A 92 -10.94 11.64 10.53
CA PRO A 92 -11.04 11.07 9.18
C PRO A 92 -11.85 12.05 8.32
N ALA A 93 -11.40 12.30 7.09
CA ALA A 93 -12.18 13.09 6.14
C ALA A 93 -13.61 12.53 6.10
N PRO A 94 -14.66 13.38 6.14
CA PRO A 94 -16.03 12.89 6.05
C PRO A 94 -16.15 12.11 4.74
N ALA A 95 -16.55 10.84 4.84
CA ALA A 95 -16.85 10.03 3.68
C ALA A 95 -17.89 10.79 2.85
N HIS A 96 -17.56 11.10 1.60
CA HIS A 96 -18.57 11.60 0.68
C HIS A 96 -19.69 10.56 0.64
N PRO A 97 -20.97 10.98 0.76
CA PRO A 97 -22.07 10.05 0.64
C PRO A 97 -21.93 9.32 -0.69
N LEU A 98 -21.94 7.99 -0.63
CA LEU A 98 -21.90 7.15 -1.82
C LEU A 98 -23.11 7.50 -2.70
N PRO A 99 -22.97 7.47 -4.03
CA PRO A 99 -24.12 7.59 -4.92
C PRO A 99 -25.21 6.58 -4.55
N ASP A 100 -26.47 6.97 -4.70
CA ASP A 100 -27.60 6.09 -4.42
C ASP A 100 -27.47 4.78 -5.24
N GLY A 101 -27.44 3.65 -4.55
CA GLY A 101 -27.26 2.32 -5.15
C GLY A 101 -25.83 1.80 -5.19
N ALA A 102 -24.82 2.66 -5.02
CA ALA A 102 -23.43 2.25 -4.91
C ALA A 102 -23.13 1.67 -3.52
N GLN A 103 -22.14 0.78 -3.43
CA GLN A 103 -21.74 0.15 -2.17
C GLN A 103 -20.22 0.19 -1.99
N PHE A 104 -19.77 0.35 -0.75
CA PHE A 104 -18.36 0.25 -0.39
C PHE A 104 -18.16 -0.73 0.77
N LEU A 105 -18.13 -2.02 0.42
CA LEU A 105 -18.21 -3.14 1.34
C LEU A 105 -16.83 -3.46 1.93
N SER A 106 -16.80 -3.87 3.19
CA SER A 106 -15.60 -4.46 3.80
C SER A 106 -15.60 -5.97 3.59
N GLY A 107 -14.44 -6.53 3.27
CA GLY A 107 -14.21 -7.97 3.20
C GLY A 107 -12.84 -8.35 3.76
N SER A 108 -12.58 -9.65 3.83
CA SER A 108 -11.27 -10.19 4.17
C SER A 108 -10.97 -11.44 3.35
N TYR A 109 -9.69 -11.67 3.12
CA TYR A 109 -9.18 -12.86 2.44
C TYR A 109 -8.07 -13.46 3.28
N THR A 110 -7.99 -14.79 3.31
CA THR A 110 -6.94 -15.52 4.03
C THR A 110 -6.40 -16.66 3.17
N ASN A 111 -5.08 -16.80 3.13
CA ASN A 111 -4.40 -17.98 2.61
C ASN A 111 -3.20 -18.35 3.51
N GLN A 112 -2.33 -19.24 3.04
CA GLN A 112 -1.16 -19.68 3.81
C GLN A 112 -0.15 -18.56 4.12
N ALA A 113 -0.12 -17.49 3.32
CA ALA A 113 0.75 -16.33 3.56
C ALA A 113 0.17 -15.34 4.59
N GLY A 114 -1.10 -15.51 4.98
CA GLY A 114 -1.75 -14.71 6.01
C GLY A 114 -3.10 -14.16 5.54
N ALA A 115 -3.58 -13.14 6.27
CA ALA A 115 -4.87 -12.50 6.03
C ALA A 115 -4.70 -11.01 5.69
N ARG A 116 -5.56 -10.49 4.81
CA ARG A 116 -5.70 -9.06 4.54
C ARG A 116 -7.19 -8.71 4.47
N ASN A 117 -7.54 -7.56 5.04
CA ASN A 117 -8.84 -6.96 4.76
C ASN A 117 -8.79 -6.27 3.39
N TYR A 118 -9.95 -5.98 2.84
CA TYR A 118 -10.09 -5.13 1.68
C TYR A 118 -11.40 -4.35 1.74
N LYS A 119 -11.48 -3.30 0.92
CA LYS A 119 -12.74 -2.66 0.57
C LYS A 119 -13.10 -2.96 -0.87
N LEU A 120 -14.35 -3.27 -1.17
CA LEU A 120 -14.88 -3.46 -2.52
C LEU A 120 -15.89 -2.37 -2.82
N TYR A 121 -15.61 -1.58 -3.84
CA TYR A 121 -16.55 -0.65 -4.44
C TYR A 121 -17.37 -1.34 -5.54
N ILE A 122 -18.69 -1.28 -5.39
CA ILE A 122 -19.66 -1.76 -6.37
C ILE A 122 -20.40 -0.52 -6.89
N PRO A 123 -20.32 -0.23 -8.21
CA PRO A 123 -20.94 0.96 -8.75
C PRO A 123 -22.47 0.83 -8.74
N ALA A 124 -23.19 1.96 -8.64
CA ALA A 124 -24.65 2.00 -8.65
C ALA A 124 -25.26 1.42 -9.94
N SER A 125 -24.49 1.46 -11.04
CA SER A 125 -24.85 0.89 -12.33
C SER A 125 -24.83 -0.65 -12.37
N TYR A 126 -24.37 -1.33 -11.32
CA TYR A 126 -24.35 -2.79 -11.25
C TYR A 126 -25.72 -3.39 -10.95
N HIS A 127 -26.21 -4.20 -11.89
CA HIS A 127 -27.51 -4.89 -11.83
C HIS A 127 -27.38 -6.39 -12.13
N GLY A 128 -26.19 -6.98 -11.91
CA GLY A 128 -25.91 -8.40 -12.14
C GLY A 128 -25.18 -8.73 -13.45
N GLN A 129 -24.87 -7.73 -14.27
CA GLN A 129 -24.08 -7.92 -15.49
C GLN A 129 -22.58 -8.09 -15.20
N ALA A 130 -21.86 -8.77 -16.11
CA ALA A 130 -20.41 -8.89 -16.01
C ALA A 130 -19.71 -7.51 -16.17
N MET A 131 -18.80 -7.18 -15.27
CA MET A 131 -18.03 -5.92 -15.30
C MET A 131 -16.52 -6.16 -15.16
N PRO A 132 -15.67 -5.21 -15.62
CA PRO A 132 -14.25 -5.21 -15.28
C PRO A 132 -14.00 -5.14 -13.77
N LEU A 133 -12.83 -5.62 -13.33
CA LEU A 133 -12.34 -5.50 -11.96
C LEU A 133 -11.01 -4.75 -11.95
N LEU A 134 -10.89 -3.73 -11.10
CA LEU A 134 -9.64 -3.03 -10.84
C LEU A 134 -9.19 -3.25 -9.40
N VAL A 135 -7.97 -3.76 -9.23
CA VAL A 135 -7.30 -3.86 -7.93
C VAL A 135 -6.43 -2.61 -7.71
N MET A 136 -6.70 -1.85 -6.66
CA MET A 136 -6.01 -0.59 -6.34
C MET A 136 -5.16 -0.73 -5.07
N LEU A 137 -3.84 -0.63 -5.23
CA LEU A 137 -2.85 -0.83 -4.16
C LEU A 137 -2.31 0.53 -3.68
N HIS A 138 -2.64 0.86 -2.43
CA HIS A 138 -2.26 2.13 -1.81
C HIS A 138 -0.75 2.22 -1.50
N GLY A 139 -0.23 3.44 -1.35
CA GLY A 139 1.14 3.71 -0.90
C GLY A 139 1.32 3.50 0.61
N CYS A 140 2.55 3.64 1.09
CA CYS A 140 2.86 3.60 2.53
C CYS A 140 1.99 4.56 3.34
N THR A 141 1.68 4.21 4.59
CA THR A 141 0.87 4.99 5.55
C THR A 141 -0.61 5.18 5.20
N GLN A 142 -0.98 5.04 3.93
CA GLN A 142 -2.36 5.11 3.43
C GLN A 142 -3.17 3.87 3.84
N ASN A 143 -4.46 3.89 3.52
CA ASN A 143 -5.40 2.79 3.67
C ASN A 143 -6.40 2.79 2.50
N PRO A 144 -7.31 1.80 2.40
CA PRO A 144 -8.30 1.73 1.33
C PRO A 144 -9.15 3.00 1.15
N ASP A 145 -9.69 3.57 2.23
CA ASP A 145 -10.56 4.75 2.17
C ASP A 145 -9.80 6.00 1.71
N ASP A 146 -8.59 6.22 2.22
CA ASP A 146 -7.71 7.33 1.84
C ASP A 146 -7.31 7.24 0.35
N PHE A 147 -6.94 6.05 -0.12
CA PHE A 147 -6.54 5.86 -1.50
C PHE A 147 -7.73 5.97 -2.47
N ALA A 148 -8.91 5.47 -2.10
CA ALA A 148 -10.13 5.64 -2.87
C ALA A 148 -10.52 7.13 -2.99
N ALA A 149 -10.46 7.88 -1.88
CA ALA A 149 -10.74 9.32 -1.86
C ALA A 149 -9.73 10.11 -2.69
N GLY A 150 -8.44 9.80 -2.56
CA GLY A 150 -7.36 10.50 -3.25
C GLY A 150 -7.32 10.23 -4.76
N THR A 151 -7.46 8.98 -5.16
CA THR A 151 -7.44 8.61 -6.59
C THR A 151 -8.74 8.92 -7.31
N GLN A 152 -9.84 9.12 -6.57
CA GLN A 152 -11.20 9.27 -7.11
C GLN A 152 -11.65 8.09 -7.98
N MET A 153 -11.03 6.92 -7.82
CA MET A 153 -11.29 5.77 -8.68
C MET A 153 -12.73 5.24 -8.52
N ASN A 154 -13.38 5.45 -7.37
CA ASN A 154 -14.81 5.16 -7.18
C ASN A 154 -15.72 6.01 -8.08
N LEU A 155 -15.39 7.29 -8.30
CA LEU A 155 -16.17 8.15 -9.21
C LEU A 155 -16.05 7.65 -10.66
N LEU A 156 -14.83 7.26 -11.05
CA LEU A 156 -14.58 6.69 -12.38
C LEU A 156 -15.19 5.30 -12.56
N ALA A 157 -15.35 4.54 -11.48
CA ALA A 157 -16.04 3.26 -11.49
C ALA A 157 -17.53 3.39 -11.82
N GLU A 158 -18.18 4.49 -11.41
CA GLU A 158 -19.54 4.81 -11.86
C GLU A 158 -19.58 5.11 -13.36
N GLU A 159 -18.64 5.92 -13.85
CA GLU A 159 -18.60 6.32 -15.27
C GLU A 159 -18.29 5.13 -16.20
N MET A 160 -17.43 4.20 -15.75
CA MET A 160 -16.91 3.12 -16.57
C MET A 160 -17.47 1.74 -16.24
N ALA A 161 -18.40 1.67 -15.29
CA ALA A 161 -19.09 0.45 -14.88
C ALA A 161 -18.10 -0.69 -14.57
N CYS A 162 -17.24 -0.48 -13.57
CA CYS A 162 -16.29 -1.48 -13.09
C CYS A 162 -16.32 -1.63 -11.57
N PHE A 163 -15.95 -2.81 -11.08
CA PHE A 163 -15.65 -3.02 -9.66
C PHE A 163 -14.27 -2.47 -9.33
N VAL A 164 -14.11 -1.95 -8.12
CA VAL A 164 -12.77 -1.57 -7.61
C VAL A 164 -12.54 -2.20 -6.25
N VAL A 165 -11.51 -3.01 -6.12
CA VAL A 165 -11.11 -3.60 -4.84
C VAL A 165 -9.82 -2.96 -4.35
N TYR A 166 -9.80 -2.60 -3.07
CA TYR A 166 -8.70 -1.94 -2.38
C TYR A 166 -8.21 -2.84 -1.24
N PRO A 167 -7.23 -3.71 -1.48
CA PRO A 167 -6.55 -4.45 -0.43
C PRO A 167 -5.92 -3.51 0.62
N GLU A 168 -6.07 -3.83 1.91
CA GLU A 168 -5.48 -3.08 3.02
C GLU A 168 -4.15 -3.69 3.45
N GLN A 169 -3.05 -2.92 3.40
CA GLN A 169 -1.84 -3.25 4.15
C GLN A 169 -1.95 -2.72 5.58
N ASN A 170 -2.04 -3.62 6.56
CA ASN A 170 -2.23 -3.26 7.96
C ASN A 170 -0.91 -3.13 8.74
N MET A 171 -0.98 -2.49 9.90
CA MET A 171 0.20 -2.25 10.75
C MET A 171 0.82 -3.53 11.33
N GLN A 172 0.05 -4.61 11.45
CA GLN A 172 0.56 -5.90 11.93
C GLN A 172 1.47 -6.55 10.89
N ALA A 173 1.17 -6.38 9.61
CA ALA A 173 1.98 -6.90 8.52
C ALA A 173 3.17 -6.00 8.18
N ASN A 174 3.02 -4.69 8.29
CA ASN A 174 4.11 -3.72 8.18
C ASN A 174 3.75 -2.47 8.99
N HIS A 175 4.58 -2.09 9.97
CA HIS A 175 4.29 -0.94 10.86
C HIS A 175 4.02 0.37 10.13
N SER A 176 4.59 0.54 8.93
CA SER A 176 4.42 1.74 8.09
C SER A 176 3.31 1.57 7.05
N LYS A 177 2.53 0.48 7.12
CA LYS A 177 1.50 0.08 6.15
C LYS A 177 2.04 0.01 4.71
N CYS A 178 3.34 -0.22 4.57
CA CYS A 178 4.00 -0.36 3.27
C CYS A 178 3.87 -1.80 2.78
N TRP A 179 3.57 -1.97 1.50
CA TRP A 179 3.74 -3.26 0.84
C TRP A 179 5.21 -3.69 0.90
N ASN A 180 5.45 -4.95 1.23
CA ASN A 180 6.77 -5.52 1.42
C ASN A 180 7.42 -5.93 0.08
N TRP A 181 7.30 -5.07 -0.93
CA TRP A 181 7.78 -5.29 -2.31
C TRP A 181 9.27 -5.58 -2.42
N PHE A 182 10.05 -5.34 -1.37
CA PHE A 182 11.47 -5.61 -1.31
C PHE A 182 11.81 -6.96 -0.70
N ASN A 183 10.87 -7.66 -0.06
CA ASN A 183 11.16 -8.96 0.53
C ASN A 183 11.30 -10.03 -0.55
N ALA A 184 12.28 -10.92 -0.40
CA ALA A 184 12.52 -12.01 -1.36
C ALA A 184 11.34 -12.99 -1.50
N ILE A 185 10.55 -13.21 -0.44
CA ILE A 185 9.35 -14.06 -0.49
C ILE A 185 8.24 -13.43 -1.35
N ASP A 186 8.15 -12.11 -1.33
CA ASP A 186 7.16 -11.33 -2.08
C ASP A 186 7.56 -11.16 -3.55
N GLN A 187 8.67 -11.75 -4.00
CA GLN A 187 9.04 -11.85 -5.42
C GLN A 187 8.63 -13.19 -6.05
N GLN A 188 7.92 -14.05 -5.32
CA GLN A 188 7.63 -15.43 -5.75
C GLN A 188 6.13 -15.69 -5.88
N ARG A 189 5.75 -16.36 -6.97
CA ARG A 189 4.36 -16.76 -7.21
C ARG A 189 3.89 -17.74 -6.11
N GLY A 190 2.65 -17.57 -5.66
CA GLY A 190 2.03 -18.40 -4.64
C GLY A 190 2.53 -18.13 -3.22
N GLN A 191 3.37 -17.11 -3.02
CA GLN A 191 3.93 -16.75 -1.73
C GLN A 191 3.59 -15.30 -1.35
N GLY A 192 3.70 -15.01 -0.06
CA GLY A 192 3.67 -13.65 0.47
C GLY A 192 2.42 -12.83 0.09
N GLU A 193 2.59 -11.53 0.08
CA GLU A 193 1.58 -10.53 -0.24
C GLU A 193 1.04 -10.64 -1.67
N PRO A 194 1.84 -10.95 -2.71
CA PRO A 194 1.30 -11.16 -4.06
C PRO A 194 0.25 -12.28 -4.12
N SER A 195 0.43 -13.36 -3.34
CA SER A 195 -0.56 -14.44 -3.27
C SER A 195 -1.87 -14.04 -2.61
N ILE A 196 -1.80 -13.14 -1.62
CA ILE A 196 -2.98 -12.60 -0.95
C ILE A 196 -3.74 -11.66 -1.90
N ILE A 197 -3.04 -10.77 -2.60
CA ILE A 197 -3.65 -9.83 -3.56
C ILE A 197 -4.34 -10.59 -4.71
N ALA A 198 -3.65 -11.57 -5.31
CA ALA A 198 -4.25 -12.42 -6.33
C ALA A 198 -5.43 -13.23 -5.79
N GLY A 199 -5.36 -13.65 -4.52
CA GLY A 199 -6.45 -14.32 -3.82
C GLY A 199 -7.68 -13.45 -3.62
N ILE A 200 -7.51 -12.18 -3.22
CA ILE A 200 -8.60 -11.20 -3.11
C ILE A 200 -9.29 -11.00 -4.45
N ALA A 201 -8.52 -10.80 -5.54
CA ALA A 201 -9.08 -10.64 -6.87
C ALA A 201 -9.91 -11.86 -7.29
N ARG A 202 -9.41 -13.08 -7.05
CA ARG A 202 -10.17 -14.33 -7.31
C ARG A 202 -11.42 -14.43 -6.45
N GLN A 203 -11.36 -14.07 -5.18
CA GLN A 203 -12.54 -14.08 -4.30
C GLN A 203 -13.63 -13.14 -4.84
N VAL A 204 -13.27 -11.94 -5.34
CA VAL A 204 -14.24 -11.03 -5.97
C VAL A 204 -14.80 -11.61 -7.29
N ILE A 205 -13.97 -12.29 -8.10
CA ILE A 205 -14.41 -12.97 -9.32
C ILE A 205 -15.39 -14.12 -9.01
N ASP A 206 -15.18 -14.84 -7.91
CA ASP A 206 -16.06 -15.93 -7.49
C ASP A 206 -17.40 -15.42 -6.92
N GLU A 207 -17.39 -14.24 -6.30
CA GLU A 207 -18.56 -13.62 -5.65
C GLU A 207 -19.42 -12.78 -6.60
N TYR A 208 -18.82 -12.18 -7.63
CA TYR A 208 -19.48 -11.25 -8.55
C TYR A 208 -19.20 -11.62 -10.01
N PRO A 209 -20.14 -11.37 -10.95
CA PRO A 209 -19.90 -11.49 -12.39
C PRO A 209 -18.79 -10.50 -12.82
N VAL A 210 -17.54 -10.97 -12.82
CA VAL A 210 -16.40 -10.22 -13.34
C VAL A 210 -16.09 -10.72 -14.74
N ASN A 211 -15.84 -9.81 -15.68
CA ASN A 211 -15.23 -10.19 -16.95
C ASN A 211 -13.75 -10.49 -16.70
N GLU A 212 -13.39 -11.78 -16.59
CA GLU A 212 -12.03 -12.23 -16.27
C GLU A 212 -10.96 -11.74 -17.27
N ARG A 213 -11.35 -11.35 -18.49
CA ARG A 213 -10.42 -10.74 -19.47
C ARG A 213 -10.12 -9.26 -19.19
N GLN A 214 -10.84 -8.66 -18.24
CA GLN A 214 -10.78 -7.24 -17.89
C GLN A 214 -10.53 -7.05 -16.39
N VAL A 215 -9.57 -7.82 -15.87
CA VAL A 215 -9.07 -7.68 -14.51
C VAL A 215 -7.73 -6.94 -14.56
N TYR A 216 -7.61 -5.85 -13.81
CA TYR A 216 -6.46 -4.96 -13.86
C TYR A 216 -5.92 -4.72 -12.46
N VAL A 217 -4.65 -4.33 -12.36
CA VAL A 217 -4.03 -3.93 -11.08
C VAL A 217 -3.28 -2.63 -11.24
N ALA A 218 -3.43 -1.70 -10.30
CA ALA A 218 -2.68 -0.46 -10.28
C ALA A 218 -2.32 -0.03 -8.85
N GLY A 219 -1.33 0.85 -8.71
CA GLY A 219 -0.97 1.38 -7.41
C GLY A 219 0.03 2.53 -7.43
N LEU A 220 0.24 3.11 -6.25
CA LEU A 220 1.18 4.22 -5.99
C LEU A 220 2.35 3.76 -5.13
N SER A 221 3.57 4.21 -5.43
CA SER A 221 4.75 4.02 -4.57
C SER A 221 5.02 2.52 -4.29
N ALA A 222 5.05 2.11 -3.03
CA ALA A 222 5.09 0.70 -2.62
C ALA A 222 3.97 -0.15 -3.25
N GLY A 223 2.76 0.40 -3.38
CA GLY A 223 1.64 -0.23 -4.08
C GLY A 223 1.85 -0.31 -5.59
N GLY A 224 2.54 0.69 -6.18
CA GLY A 224 2.94 0.66 -7.60
C GLY A 224 3.99 -0.43 -7.87
N ALA A 225 5.00 -0.56 -7.00
CA ALA A 225 5.96 -1.66 -7.06
C ALA A 225 5.26 -3.03 -6.89
N MET A 226 4.32 -3.14 -5.94
CA MET A 226 3.54 -4.36 -5.74
C MET A 226 2.61 -4.68 -6.92
N ALA A 227 2.05 -3.67 -7.60
CA ALA A 227 1.27 -3.85 -8.82
C ALA A 227 2.11 -4.47 -9.95
N VAL A 228 3.35 -4.00 -10.13
CA VAL A 228 4.31 -4.60 -11.07
C VAL A 228 4.61 -6.06 -10.70
N ILE A 229 4.84 -6.34 -9.41
CA ILE A 229 5.12 -7.68 -8.91
C ILE A 229 3.95 -8.64 -9.15
N VAL A 230 2.75 -8.30 -8.68
CA VAL A 230 1.60 -9.19 -8.79
C VAL A 230 1.16 -9.36 -10.25
N GLY A 231 1.22 -8.30 -11.07
CA GLY A 231 0.97 -8.40 -12.50
C GLY A 231 1.97 -9.29 -13.24
N THR A 232 3.24 -9.30 -12.81
CA THR A 232 4.28 -10.19 -13.36
C THR A 232 4.10 -11.64 -12.91
N LEU A 233 3.69 -11.87 -11.66
CA LEU A 233 3.57 -13.21 -11.07
C LEU A 233 2.24 -13.92 -11.39
N TYR A 234 1.19 -13.16 -11.73
CA TYR A 234 -0.14 -13.67 -12.10
C TYR A 234 -0.57 -13.11 -13.46
N PRO A 235 0.21 -13.36 -14.52
CA PRO A 235 -0.05 -12.81 -15.85
C PRO A 235 -1.38 -13.30 -16.46
N GLU A 236 -1.86 -14.46 -16.03
CA GLU A 236 -3.14 -15.02 -16.44
C GLU A 236 -4.35 -14.33 -15.79
N LEU A 237 -4.12 -13.66 -14.64
CA LEU A 237 -5.18 -13.03 -13.85
C LEU A 237 -5.31 -11.55 -14.20
N PHE A 238 -4.20 -10.85 -14.44
CA PHE A 238 -4.23 -9.42 -14.73
C PHE A 238 -3.97 -9.17 -16.22
N ALA A 239 -4.92 -8.55 -16.90
CA ALA A 239 -4.81 -8.20 -18.32
C ALA A 239 -3.86 -7.02 -18.56
N ALA A 240 -3.79 -6.06 -17.62
CA ALA A 240 -2.92 -4.89 -17.70
C ALA A 240 -2.53 -4.37 -16.30
N VAL A 241 -1.44 -3.60 -16.26
CA VAL A 241 -0.87 -3.04 -15.02
C VAL A 241 -0.77 -1.52 -15.11
N GLY A 242 -1.16 -0.82 -14.05
CA GLY A 242 -0.94 0.62 -13.86
C GLY A 242 0.06 0.90 -12.74
N VAL A 243 0.96 1.85 -12.95
CA VAL A 243 2.00 2.16 -11.96
C VAL A 243 2.10 3.67 -11.81
N HIS A 244 2.11 4.15 -10.57
CA HIS A 244 2.49 5.51 -10.26
C HIS A 244 3.69 5.51 -9.31
N SER A 245 4.77 6.18 -9.67
CA SER A 245 5.99 6.32 -8.85
C SER A 245 6.47 4.99 -8.23
N GLY A 246 6.36 3.89 -8.98
CA GLY A 246 6.71 2.54 -8.56
C GLY A 246 8.12 2.12 -8.98
N LEU A 247 8.43 0.84 -8.82
CA LEU A 247 9.72 0.26 -9.17
C LEU A 247 9.57 -0.98 -10.07
N PRO A 248 10.59 -1.31 -10.88
CA PRO A 248 10.61 -2.54 -11.69
C PRO A 248 10.39 -3.82 -10.88
N PHE A 249 10.00 -4.91 -11.54
CA PHE A 249 9.94 -6.22 -10.92
C PHE A 249 11.32 -6.66 -10.43
N ALA A 250 11.39 -7.30 -9.25
CA ALA A 250 12.63 -7.78 -8.64
C ALA A 250 13.72 -6.69 -8.48
N SER A 251 13.29 -5.46 -8.19
CA SER A 251 14.18 -4.31 -7.92
C SER A 251 15.00 -4.47 -6.64
N ALA A 252 14.49 -5.25 -5.68
CA ALA A 252 15.12 -5.47 -4.38
C ALA A 252 14.78 -6.86 -3.82
N GLN A 253 15.60 -7.33 -2.89
CA GLN A 253 15.38 -8.58 -2.14
C GLN A 253 15.57 -8.39 -0.62
N ASP A 254 15.92 -7.18 -0.20
CA ASP A 254 16.10 -6.76 1.19
C ASP A 254 15.98 -5.23 1.29
N LEU A 255 15.97 -4.70 2.52
CA LEU A 255 15.86 -3.26 2.76
C LEU A 255 17.04 -2.44 2.18
N PRO A 256 18.32 -2.83 2.32
CA PRO A 256 19.43 -2.07 1.72
C PRO A 256 19.33 -1.93 0.19
N SER A 257 18.99 -3.02 -0.51
CA SER A 257 18.76 -2.98 -1.96
C SER A 257 17.54 -2.15 -2.32
N ALA A 258 16.47 -2.17 -1.51
CA ALA A 258 15.29 -1.33 -1.68
C ALA A 258 15.65 0.16 -1.68
N LEU A 259 16.45 0.61 -0.69
CA LEU A 259 16.86 2.01 -0.58
C LEU A 259 17.77 2.44 -1.71
N THR A 260 18.62 1.54 -2.18
CA THR A 260 19.47 1.79 -3.35
C THR A 260 18.60 1.96 -4.59
N ALA A 261 17.65 1.05 -4.82
CA ALA A 261 16.73 1.11 -5.97
C ALA A 261 15.88 2.38 -5.95
N MET A 262 15.30 2.74 -4.79
CA MET A 262 14.53 3.98 -4.64
C MET A 262 15.36 5.22 -4.98
N LYS A 263 16.62 5.30 -4.53
CA LYS A 263 17.45 6.51 -4.71
C LYS A 263 18.10 6.62 -6.09
N ARG A 264 18.44 5.49 -6.72
CA ARG A 264 19.35 5.45 -7.89
C ARG A 264 18.83 4.61 -9.06
N GLY A 265 17.64 4.04 -8.94
CA GLY A 265 17.17 3.01 -9.85
C GLY A 265 17.92 1.68 -9.67
N VAL A 266 17.53 0.70 -10.47
CA VAL A 266 18.07 -0.67 -10.45
C VAL A 266 19.26 -0.77 -11.41
N HIS A 267 20.39 -1.26 -10.93
CA HIS A 267 21.61 -1.37 -11.75
C HIS A 267 21.49 -2.43 -12.85
N GLN A 268 20.75 -3.51 -12.59
CA GLN A 268 20.41 -4.56 -13.55
C GLN A 268 19.00 -5.10 -13.25
N PRO A 269 17.93 -4.53 -13.85
CA PRO A 269 16.60 -5.08 -13.66
C PRO A 269 16.59 -6.53 -14.14
N ARG A 270 16.23 -7.46 -13.25
CA ARG A 270 16.05 -8.87 -13.64
C ARG A 270 14.96 -8.93 -14.71
N LYS A 271 15.02 -9.93 -15.59
CA LYS A 271 13.94 -10.12 -16.56
C LYS A 271 12.64 -10.40 -15.78
N ALA A 272 11.59 -9.64 -16.06
CA ALA A 272 10.24 -10.16 -15.83
C ALA A 272 10.10 -11.46 -16.63
N GLY A 273 9.21 -12.36 -16.24
CA GLY A 273 8.94 -13.57 -17.03
C GLY A 273 8.49 -13.24 -18.46
N ASP A 274 7.97 -14.23 -19.18
CA ASP A 274 7.30 -14.03 -20.47
C ASP A 274 6.01 -13.18 -20.38
N GLY A 275 5.58 -12.83 -19.15
CA GLY A 275 4.43 -12.00 -18.81
C GLY A 275 4.36 -10.72 -19.63
N SER A 276 3.39 -10.69 -20.54
CA SER A 276 3.22 -9.77 -21.67
C SER A 276 2.01 -8.81 -21.52
N GLN A 277 1.53 -8.57 -20.30
CA GLN A 277 0.54 -7.54 -19.94
C GLN A 277 0.95 -6.12 -20.34
N PRO A 278 0.15 -5.38 -21.13
CA PRO A 278 0.39 -3.97 -21.34
C PRO A 278 0.47 -3.19 -20.02
N ILE A 279 1.35 -2.18 -19.95
CA ILE A 279 1.59 -1.38 -18.74
C ILE A 279 1.50 0.12 -18.98
N ILE A 280 0.92 0.86 -18.05
CA ILE A 280 0.92 2.33 -18.05
C ILE A 280 1.62 2.82 -16.79
N VAL A 281 2.57 3.75 -16.95
CA VAL A 281 3.45 4.21 -15.87
C VAL A 281 3.41 5.73 -15.81
N PHE A 282 3.10 6.29 -14.64
CA PHE A 282 3.21 7.70 -14.31
C PHE A 282 4.36 7.95 -13.35
N HIS A 283 5.15 8.98 -13.58
CA HIS A 283 6.21 9.41 -12.67
C HIS A 283 6.41 10.93 -12.74
N GLY A 284 6.51 11.59 -11.60
CA GLY A 284 6.93 12.99 -11.53
C GLY A 284 8.44 13.12 -11.65
N ASP A 285 8.96 14.01 -12.49
CA ASP A 285 10.43 14.15 -12.68
C ASP A 285 11.14 14.90 -11.54
N SER A 286 10.39 15.45 -10.57
CA SER A 286 10.89 16.02 -9.32
C SER A 286 10.68 15.08 -8.12
N ASP A 287 10.39 13.80 -8.34
CA ASP A 287 10.20 12.81 -7.27
C ASP A 287 11.52 12.51 -6.53
N THR A 288 11.59 12.95 -5.27
CA THR A 288 12.77 12.75 -4.40
C THR A 288 12.67 11.49 -3.54
N THR A 289 11.55 10.77 -3.57
CA THR A 289 11.33 9.55 -2.77
C THR A 289 11.66 8.30 -3.59
N VAL A 290 11.13 8.23 -4.80
CA VAL A 290 11.45 7.19 -5.79
C VAL A 290 11.99 7.88 -7.03
N ASN A 291 13.28 7.72 -7.29
CA ASN A 291 13.96 8.36 -8.41
C ASN A 291 13.22 8.08 -9.72
N PRO A 292 12.96 9.10 -10.57
CA PRO A 292 12.22 8.96 -11.83
C PRO A 292 12.79 7.91 -12.80
N LEU A 293 14.08 7.59 -12.69
CA LEU A 293 14.70 6.50 -13.44
C LEU A 293 13.98 5.16 -13.22
N ASN A 294 13.34 4.95 -12.07
CA ASN A 294 12.56 3.74 -11.83
C ASN A 294 11.35 3.63 -12.77
N GLY A 295 10.65 4.73 -13.07
CA GLY A 295 9.53 4.73 -14.03
C GLY A 295 9.99 4.35 -15.44
N GLU A 296 11.13 4.91 -15.87
CA GLU A 296 11.77 4.53 -17.14
C GLU A 296 12.15 3.05 -17.16
N GLN A 297 12.70 2.54 -16.04
CA GLN A 297 13.13 1.15 -15.93
C GLN A 297 11.96 0.16 -15.88
N VAL A 298 10.80 0.53 -15.33
CA VAL A 298 9.57 -0.29 -15.38
C VAL A 298 9.18 -0.51 -16.85
N ILE A 299 9.16 0.58 -17.64
CA ILE A 299 8.84 0.52 -19.07
C ILE A 299 9.93 -0.24 -19.84
N ALA A 300 11.21 0.00 -19.56
CA ALA A 300 12.31 -0.68 -20.24
C ALA A 300 12.31 -2.20 -19.97
N GLN A 301 12.06 -2.62 -18.73
CA GLN A 301 11.93 -4.04 -18.35
C GLN A 301 10.77 -4.69 -19.11
N ARG A 302 9.64 -3.97 -19.22
CA ARG A 302 8.45 -4.40 -19.97
C ARG A 302 8.71 -4.57 -21.46
N LEU A 303 9.44 -3.66 -22.07
CA LEU A 303 9.70 -3.64 -23.51
C LEU A 303 10.90 -4.50 -23.93
N HIS A 304 11.58 -5.15 -23.00
CA HIS A 304 12.80 -5.92 -23.26
C HIS A 304 12.64 -6.96 -24.40
N HIS A 305 11.46 -7.58 -24.52
CA HIS A 305 11.13 -8.55 -25.58
C HIS A 305 10.51 -7.93 -26.85
N HIS A 306 10.24 -6.62 -26.83
CA HIS A 306 9.57 -5.89 -27.92
C HIS A 306 10.47 -4.80 -28.51
N ARG A 307 11.71 -5.16 -28.90
CA ARG A 307 12.70 -4.22 -29.44
C ARG A 307 12.28 -3.55 -30.76
N ALA A 308 11.29 -4.11 -31.45
CA ALA A 308 10.71 -3.53 -32.67
C ALA A 308 9.58 -2.50 -32.39
N ALA A 309 9.16 -2.35 -31.13
CA ALA A 309 8.14 -1.36 -30.76
C ALA A 309 8.66 0.05 -31.08
N ARG A 310 7.85 0.84 -31.78
CA ARG A 310 8.18 2.22 -32.12
C ARG A 310 7.55 3.15 -31.09
N PRO A 311 8.33 3.94 -30.34
CA PRO A 311 7.76 4.93 -29.43
C PRO A 311 7.13 6.07 -30.23
N GLN A 312 5.95 6.52 -29.79
CA GLN A 312 5.37 7.80 -30.17
C GLN A 312 5.41 8.72 -28.95
N VAL A 313 5.87 9.95 -29.13
CA VAL A 313 6.00 10.92 -28.04
C VAL A 313 5.02 12.07 -28.27
N GLN A 314 4.24 12.39 -27.25
CA GLN A 314 3.34 13.53 -27.21
C GLN A 314 3.59 14.32 -25.94
N SER A 315 3.62 15.64 -26.03
CA SER A 315 3.64 16.52 -24.87
C SER A 315 2.31 17.23 -24.71
N GLY A 316 1.92 17.51 -23.47
CA GLY A 316 0.72 18.24 -23.13
C GLY A 316 0.87 19.04 -21.85
N ALA A 317 -0.20 19.71 -21.45
CA ALA A 317 -0.28 20.46 -20.20
C ALA A 317 -1.70 20.43 -19.64
N VAL A 318 -1.82 20.35 -18.32
CA VAL A 318 -3.08 20.58 -17.62
C VAL A 318 -3.29 22.10 -17.51
N PRO A 319 -4.49 22.64 -17.81
CA PRO A 319 -4.77 24.06 -17.62
C PRO A 319 -4.47 24.49 -16.17
N ASN A 320 -3.60 25.50 -16.01
CA ASN A 320 -3.12 25.97 -14.69
C ASN A 320 -2.41 24.88 -13.84
N GLY A 321 -1.94 23.81 -14.46
CA GLY A 321 -1.27 22.68 -13.80
C GLY A 321 0.09 22.36 -14.40
N TYR A 322 0.51 21.10 -14.29
CA TYR A 322 1.79 20.63 -14.81
C TYR A 322 1.75 20.39 -16.32
N ARG A 323 2.93 20.48 -16.92
CA ARG A 323 3.21 19.88 -18.22
C ARG A 323 3.45 18.39 -18.06
N TYR A 324 3.22 17.63 -19.12
CA TYR A 324 3.57 16.21 -19.16
C TYR A 324 4.11 15.80 -20.52
N THR A 325 4.86 14.71 -20.54
CA THR A 325 5.28 13.99 -21.74
C THR A 325 4.79 12.55 -21.65
N GLN A 326 4.01 12.13 -22.63
CA GLN A 326 3.55 10.77 -22.83
C GLN A 326 4.41 10.10 -23.91
N THR A 327 4.91 8.91 -23.63
CA THR A 327 5.56 8.03 -24.61
C THR A 327 4.77 6.75 -24.73
N THR A 328 4.18 6.50 -25.89
CA THR A 328 3.35 5.32 -26.17
C THR A 328 4.13 4.30 -26.99
N HIS A 329 4.01 3.04 -26.62
CA HIS A 329 4.64 1.90 -27.29
C HIS A 329 3.57 0.91 -27.74
N THR A 330 3.57 0.58 -29.02
CA THR A 330 2.64 -0.40 -29.62
C THR A 330 3.39 -1.52 -30.32
N LYS A 331 2.73 -2.68 -30.48
CA LYS A 331 3.14 -3.72 -31.41
C LYS A 331 2.96 -3.24 -32.86
N ALA A 332 3.50 -4.02 -33.79
CA ALA A 332 3.35 -3.75 -35.24
C ALA A 332 1.89 -3.81 -35.71
N ASP A 333 1.03 -4.58 -35.02
CA ASP A 333 -0.40 -4.68 -35.30
C ASP A 333 -1.24 -3.56 -34.62
N GLY A 334 -0.59 -2.61 -33.94
CA GLY A 334 -1.24 -1.51 -33.23
C GLY A 334 -1.64 -1.81 -31.78
N SER A 335 -1.53 -3.07 -31.32
CA SER A 335 -1.87 -3.42 -29.94
C SER A 335 -0.99 -2.67 -28.92
N PRO A 336 -1.54 -2.21 -27.79
CA PRO A 336 -0.77 -1.49 -26.78
C PRO A 336 0.28 -2.39 -26.12
N LEU A 337 1.47 -1.87 -25.88
CA LEU A 337 2.53 -2.51 -25.07
C LEU A 337 2.79 -1.73 -23.79
N GLY A 338 2.81 -0.41 -23.88
CA GLY A 338 2.80 0.42 -22.70
C GLY A 338 2.86 1.92 -22.97
N GLU A 339 2.57 2.69 -21.94
CA GLU A 339 2.62 4.15 -21.95
C GLU A 339 3.44 4.64 -20.77
N HIS A 340 4.38 5.55 -21.02
CA HIS A 340 5.15 6.24 -19.98
C HIS A 340 4.76 7.72 -19.93
N TRP A 341 4.29 8.18 -18.78
CA TRP A 341 3.87 9.54 -18.52
C TRP A 341 4.83 10.18 -17.52
N VAL A 342 5.64 11.12 -18.01
CA VAL A 342 6.49 11.97 -17.17
C VAL A 342 5.73 13.26 -16.87
N VAL A 343 5.48 13.56 -15.60
CA VAL A 343 4.77 14.76 -15.16
C VAL A 343 5.79 15.78 -14.67
N HIS A 344 5.99 16.83 -15.46
CA HIS A 344 7.09 17.78 -15.27
C HIS A 344 6.85 18.71 -14.09
N GLY A 345 7.77 18.70 -13.13
CA GLY A 345 7.72 19.45 -11.87
C GLY A 345 7.00 18.71 -10.74
N ALA A 346 6.31 17.61 -11.02
CA ALA A 346 5.59 16.86 -10.00
C ALA A 346 6.53 16.01 -9.12
N GLY A 347 6.18 15.88 -7.83
CA GLY A 347 6.89 15.05 -6.86
C GLY A 347 6.28 13.66 -6.66
N HIS A 348 6.45 13.10 -5.46
CA HIS A 348 5.95 11.76 -5.10
C HIS A 348 4.47 11.77 -4.69
N ALA A 349 3.57 11.94 -5.67
CA ALA A 349 2.14 12.00 -5.43
C ALA A 349 1.34 11.53 -6.65
N TRP A 350 0.16 10.96 -6.43
CA TRP A 350 -0.78 10.56 -7.47
C TRP A 350 -1.23 11.77 -8.31
N SER A 351 -0.94 11.72 -9.60
CA SER A 351 -1.26 12.78 -10.55
C SER A 351 -2.77 12.97 -10.77
N GLY A 352 -3.25 14.21 -10.70
CA GLY A 352 -4.64 14.58 -10.93
C GLY A 352 -5.61 14.12 -9.83
N GLY A 353 -5.07 13.67 -8.69
CA GLY A 353 -5.87 13.20 -7.56
C GLY A 353 -6.56 14.32 -6.78
N SER A 354 -7.43 13.93 -5.85
CA SER A 354 -8.17 14.82 -4.96
C SER A 354 -7.41 15.09 -3.66
N ALA A 355 -7.51 16.32 -3.14
CA ALA A 355 -6.98 16.72 -1.84
C ALA A 355 -7.69 16.03 -0.64
N LEU A 356 -8.74 15.25 -0.89
CA LEU A 356 -9.45 14.47 0.13
C LEU A 356 -8.69 13.23 0.58
N GLY A 357 -7.75 12.74 -0.25
CA GLY A 357 -6.82 11.68 0.13
C GLY A 357 -5.40 12.22 0.20
N THR A 358 -4.55 11.52 0.94
CA THR A 358 -3.13 11.85 1.04
C THR A 358 -2.35 11.41 -0.20
N TYR A 359 -1.15 11.98 -0.39
CA TYR A 359 -0.25 11.67 -1.52
C TYR A 359 -0.86 11.89 -2.90
N THR A 360 -1.59 12.99 -3.09
CA THR A 360 -2.18 13.38 -4.37
C THR A 360 -1.69 14.76 -4.79
N ASP A 361 -1.64 15.01 -6.11
CA ASP A 361 -1.39 16.33 -6.67
C ASP A 361 -2.38 16.64 -7.81
N ALA A 362 -3.36 17.48 -7.51
CA ALA A 362 -4.42 17.87 -8.42
C ALA A 362 -3.94 18.67 -9.65
N LYS A 363 -2.69 19.16 -9.67
CA LYS A 363 -2.14 19.92 -10.81
C LYS A 363 -1.69 19.01 -11.94
N GLY A 364 -1.50 17.72 -11.68
CA GLY A 364 -1.08 16.74 -12.68
C GLY A 364 -2.22 16.27 -13.60
N PRO A 365 -1.89 15.60 -14.73
CA PRO A 365 -2.91 14.92 -15.54
C PRO A 365 -3.67 13.89 -14.71
N ASP A 366 -4.93 13.62 -15.07
CA ASP A 366 -5.79 12.64 -14.38
C ASP A 366 -5.27 11.21 -14.62
N ALA A 367 -4.36 10.74 -13.76
CA ALA A 367 -3.75 9.43 -13.89
C ALA A 367 -4.79 8.31 -13.78
N SER A 368 -5.81 8.47 -12.94
CA SER A 368 -6.87 7.47 -12.76
C SER A 368 -7.66 7.27 -14.05
N ARG A 369 -8.07 8.35 -14.70
CA ARG A 369 -8.79 8.31 -15.98
C ARG A 369 -7.94 7.78 -17.12
N GLU A 370 -6.68 8.20 -17.19
CA GLU A 370 -5.75 7.72 -18.23
C GLU A 370 -5.40 6.23 -18.08
N MET A 371 -5.25 5.73 -16.84
CA MET A 371 -5.07 4.30 -16.59
C MET A 371 -6.28 3.49 -17.05
N LEU A 372 -7.49 3.92 -16.69
CA LEU A 372 -8.71 3.25 -17.14
C LEU A 372 -8.91 3.34 -18.66
N ARG A 373 -8.58 4.47 -19.30
CA ARG A 373 -8.56 4.59 -20.77
C ARG A 373 -7.63 3.53 -21.36
N PHE A 374 -6.39 3.46 -20.86
CA PHE A 374 -5.41 2.50 -21.35
C PHE A 374 -5.88 1.05 -21.16
N PHE A 375 -6.39 0.68 -19.99
CA PHE A 375 -6.87 -0.68 -19.72
C PHE A 375 -7.96 -1.13 -20.69
N ARG A 376 -8.88 -0.23 -21.08
CA ARG A 376 -9.93 -0.55 -22.06
C ARG A 376 -9.42 -0.81 -23.48
N THR A 377 -8.17 -0.44 -23.79
CA THR A 377 -7.54 -0.74 -25.08
C THR A 377 -6.89 -2.12 -25.15
N VAL A 378 -6.79 -2.84 -24.03
CA VAL A 378 -6.09 -4.13 -23.90
C VAL A 378 -7.02 -5.33 -24.14
N SER A 379 -8.33 -5.11 -24.20
CA SER A 379 -9.38 -6.14 -24.20
C SER A 379 -9.58 -6.87 -25.52
#